data_AF-A0A195BJ96-F1
#
_entry.id   AF-A0A195BJ96-F1
#
_cell.length_a   1.000
_cell.length_b   1.000
_cell.length_c   1.000
_cell.angle_alpha   90.00
_cell.angle_beta   90.00
_cell.angle_gamma   90.00
#
_symmetry.space_group_name_H-M   'P 1'
#
loop_
_entity.id
_entity.type
_entity.pdbx_description
1 polymer ?
#
loop_
_entity_poly.entity_id
_entity_poly.type
_entity_poly.pdbx_seq_one_letter_code
_entity_poly.pdbx_strand_id
1 'polypeptide(L)'
;MTDLLLAKEKARKQELELKYKTTEQNTVQCTIHEVRVNPCREAEERKPCSLKKGQDASISFDYTPQFNGSLFSRAYWASEIVDLPFLGMPIDACPSTTCPASPGQKQTYSVVLPISKKFPTRTYDLKWRLWNEQEQECCFMFQIKLVK
;
A
#
# COMPACT_ATOMS: atom_id res chain seq x y z
N MET A 1 -9.11 -34.01 28.01
CA MET A 1 -8.82 -32.62 28.45
C MET A 1 -8.12 -31.82 27.35
N THR A 2 -7.29 -32.46 26.53
CA THR A 2 -6.61 -31.91 25.35
C THR A 2 -7.54 -31.48 24.21
N ASP A 3 -8.61 -32.23 23.94
CA ASP A 3 -9.51 -31.93 22.81
C ASP A 3 -10.28 -30.61 22.97
N LEU A 4 -10.62 -30.25 24.22
CA LEU A 4 -11.28 -28.99 24.54
C LEU A 4 -10.34 -27.79 24.39
N LEU A 5 -9.05 -27.98 24.63
CA LEU A 5 -8.02 -26.93 24.47
C LEU A 5 -7.80 -26.64 22.98
N LEU A 6 -7.66 -27.70 22.17
CA LEU A 6 -7.47 -27.60 20.73
C LEU A 6 -8.68 -26.95 20.03
N ALA A 7 -9.89 -27.26 20.47
CA ALA A 7 -11.11 -26.62 19.97
C ALA A 7 -11.16 -25.12 20.28
N LYS A 8 -10.73 -24.71 21.48
CA LYS A 8 -10.65 -23.29 21.88
C LYS A 8 -9.58 -22.53 21.10
N GLU A 9 -8.41 -23.13 20.88
CA GLU A 9 -7.34 -22.53 20.08
C GLU A 9 -7.74 -22.38 18.61
N LYS A 10 -8.42 -23.39 18.04
CA LYS A 10 -8.94 -23.34 16.67
C LYS A 10 -10.03 -22.29 16.52
N ALA A 11 -10.94 -22.17 17.49
CA ALA A 11 -11.97 -21.12 17.51
C ALA A 11 -11.36 -19.72 17.60
N ARG A 12 -10.38 -19.50 18.49
CA ARG A 12 -9.67 -18.22 18.62
C ARG A 12 -8.92 -17.85 17.33
N LYS A 13 -8.26 -18.82 16.69
CA LYS A 13 -7.56 -18.61 15.41
C LYS A 13 -8.53 -18.25 14.30
N GLN A 14 -9.67 -18.93 14.23
CA GLN A 14 -10.73 -18.65 13.26
C GLN A 14 -11.38 -17.28 13.49
N GLU A 15 -11.58 -16.85 14.75
CA GLU A 15 -12.05 -15.50 15.10
C GLU A 15 -11.04 -14.41 14.73
N LEU A 16 -9.74 -14.66 14.92
CA LEU A 16 -8.66 -13.75 14.51
C LEU A 16 -8.56 -13.63 12.99
N GLU A 17 -8.64 -14.76 12.26
CA GLU A 17 -8.68 -14.77 10.80
C GLU A 17 -9.94 -14.09 10.25
N LEU A 18 -11.10 -14.30 10.88
CA LEU A 18 -12.34 -13.63 10.51
C LEU A 18 -12.26 -12.13 10.76
N LYS A 19 -11.72 -11.68 11.91
CA LYS A 19 -11.47 -10.25 12.20
C LYS A 19 -10.52 -9.62 11.20
N TYR A 20 -9.43 -10.30 10.86
CA TYR A 20 -8.47 -9.84 9.86
C TYR A 20 -9.11 -9.73 8.45
N LYS A 21 -9.99 -10.67 8.12
CA LYS A 21 -10.71 -10.72 6.83
C LYS A 21 -11.85 -9.70 6.74
N THR A 22 -12.49 -9.30 7.84
CA THR A 22 -13.52 -8.24 7.85
C THR A 22 -12.97 -6.82 7.90
N THR A 23 -11.73 -6.60 8.34
CA THR A 23 -11.09 -5.27 8.30
C THR A 23 -10.65 -4.83 6.89
N GLU A 24 -10.41 -5.73 5.95
CA GLU A 24 -9.92 -5.35 4.60
C GLU A 24 -11.00 -4.80 3.65
N GLN A 25 -12.30 -4.92 4.00
CA GLN A 25 -13.39 -4.60 3.06
C GLN A 25 -14.22 -3.36 3.46
N ASN A 26 -14.08 -2.84 4.68
CA ASN A 26 -14.93 -1.75 5.19
C ASN A 26 -14.17 -0.44 5.52
N THR A 27 -12.87 -0.38 5.22
CA THR A 27 -11.97 0.74 5.54
C THR A 27 -11.63 1.63 4.34
N VAL A 28 -11.84 1.14 3.11
CA VAL A 28 -11.55 1.90 1.89
C VAL A 28 -12.59 3.00 1.70
N GLN A 29 -12.22 4.21 2.10
CA GLN A 29 -13.06 5.40 2.12
C GLN A 29 -12.48 6.48 1.21
N CYS A 30 -11.89 6.07 0.08
CA CYS A 30 -11.40 6.99 -0.92
C CYS A 30 -11.50 6.40 -2.33
N THR A 31 -11.42 7.26 -3.34
CA THR A 31 -11.31 6.88 -4.75
C THR A 31 -9.89 7.15 -5.24
N ILE A 32 -9.25 6.16 -5.87
CA ILE A 32 -7.98 6.31 -6.59
C ILE A 32 -8.28 6.55 -8.06
N HIS A 33 -7.67 7.57 -8.66
CA HIS A 33 -7.94 7.99 -10.04
C HIS A 33 -6.85 7.55 -11.01
N GLU A 34 -5.60 7.89 -10.69
CA GLU A 34 -4.46 7.65 -11.56
C GLU A 34 -3.24 7.33 -10.70
N VAL A 35 -2.46 6.33 -11.11
CA VAL A 35 -1.18 5.97 -10.49
C VAL A 35 -0.10 6.15 -11.55
N ARG A 36 0.93 6.93 -11.21
CA ARG A 36 2.03 7.28 -12.09
C ARG A 36 3.35 6.88 -11.45
N VAL A 37 4.17 6.17 -12.22
CA VAL A 37 5.51 5.75 -11.82
C VAL A 37 6.51 6.38 -12.78
N ASN A 38 7.61 6.92 -12.27
CA ASN A 38 8.67 7.53 -13.08
C ASN A 38 10.05 7.02 -12.62
N PRO A 39 10.89 6.49 -13.52
CA PRO A 39 10.64 6.29 -14.96
C PRO A 39 9.72 5.09 -15.24
N CYS A 40 8.86 5.22 -16.26
CA CYS A 40 8.04 4.12 -16.77
C CYS A 40 7.62 4.36 -18.22
N ARG A 41 8.41 3.86 -19.18
CA ARG A 41 8.03 3.95 -20.61
C ARG A 41 6.95 2.92 -20.96
N GLU A 42 6.92 1.84 -20.21
CA GLU A 42 5.98 0.72 -20.34
C GLU A 42 4.52 1.11 -20.07
N ALA A 43 4.28 2.27 -19.45
CA ALA A 43 2.94 2.81 -19.23
C ALA A 43 2.17 3.04 -20.55
N GLU A 44 2.86 3.42 -21.63
CA GLU A 44 2.26 3.58 -22.97
C GLU A 44 1.64 2.27 -23.49
N GLU A 45 2.21 1.14 -23.06
CA GLU A 45 1.75 -0.22 -23.41
C GLU A 45 0.93 -0.87 -22.30
N ARG A 46 0.58 -0.13 -21.23
CA ARG A 46 -0.12 -0.63 -20.04
C ARG A 46 0.58 -1.83 -19.37
N LYS A 47 1.91 -1.86 -19.42
CA LYS A 47 2.73 -2.90 -18.79
C LYS A 47 3.31 -2.40 -17.46
N PRO A 48 3.63 -3.32 -16.53
CA PRO A 48 4.32 -2.97 -15.28
C PRO A 48 5.65 -2.26 -15.56
N CYS A 49 5.91 -1.19 -14.81
CA CYS A 49 7.11 -0.37 -14.97
C CYS A 49 8.36 -1.13 -14.54
N SER A 50 9.42 -1.10 -15.37
CA SER A 50 10.71 -1.68 -15.01
C SER A 50 11.57 -0.65 -14.27
N LEU A 51 11.73 -0.83 -12.96
CA LEU A 51 12.55 0.03 -12.11
C LEU A 51 13.92 -0.60 -11.85
N LYS A 52 14.98 0.16 -12.12
CA LYS A 52 16.36 -0.27 -11.87
C LYS A 52 16.67 -0.20 -10.39
N LYS A 53 17.23 -1.28 -9.86
CA LYS A 53 17.70 -1.30 -8.48
C LYS A 53 18.93 -0.42 -8.29
N GLY A 54 19.02 0.22 -7.15
CA GLY A 54 20.04 1.21 -6.81
C GLY A 54 19.85 2.58 -7.45
N GLN A 55 18.67 2.82 -8.04
CA GLN A 55 18.26 4.12 -8.57
C GLN A 55 16.99 4.59 -7.86
N ASP A 56 16.79 5.89 -7.88
CA ASP A 56 15.57 6.50 -7.36
C ASP A 56 14.46 6.38 -8.41
N ALA A 57 13.25 6.11 -7.93
CA ALA A 57 12.03 6.17 -8.72
C ALA A 57 10.99 7.00 -7.96
N SER A 58 10.15 7.75 -8.67
CA SER A 58 9.02 8.42 -8.05
C SER A 58 7.72 7.67 -8.33
N ILE A 59 6.85 7.66 -7.33
CA ILE A 59 5.51 7.11 -7.41
C ILE A 59 4.56 8.19 -6.92
N SER A 60 3.55 8.49 -7.73
CA SER A 60 2.51 9.44 -7.40
C SER A 60 1.15 8.88 -7.76
N PHE A 61 0.13 9.31 -7.04
CA PHE A 61 -1.24 8.97 -7.38
C PHE A 61 -2.20 10.08 -6.98
N ASP A 62 -3.29 10.16 -7.72
CA ASP A 62 -4.39 11.05 -7.42
C ASP A 62 -5.47 10.30 -6.65
N TYR A 63 -5.97 10.91 -5.57
CA TYR A 63 -6.98 10.32 -4.72
C TYR A 63 -8.02 11.36 -4.28
N THR A 64 -9.22 10.88 -3.94
CA THR A 64 -10.27 11.69 -3.31
C THR A 64 -10.70 11.00 -2.03
N PRO A 65 -10.28 11.46 -0.83
CA PRO A 65 -10.69 10.88 0.43
C PRO A 65 -12.12 11.27 0.78
N GLN A 66 -12.81 10.44 1.56
CA GLN A 66 -14.09 10.75 2.21
C GLN A 66 -13.92 10.99 3.71
N PHE A 67 -12.68 11.20 4.13
CA PHE A 67 -12.25 11.36 5.52
C PHE A 67 -11.28 12.54 5.63
N ASN A 68 -11.09 13.02 6.86
CA ASN A 68 -10.19 14.12 7.18
C ASN A 68 -9.02 13.64 8.06
N GLY A 69 -8.10 14.55 8.37
CA GLY A 69 -7.02 14.32 9.34
C GLY A 69 -5.63 14.23 8.71
N SER A 70 -4.62 14.09 9.57
CA SER A 70 -3.24 13.81 9.15
C SER A 70 -3.15 12.45 8.48
N LEU A 71 -2.21 12.30 7.55
CA LEU A 71 -2.09 11.11 6.72
C LEU A 71 -0.78 10.37 6.98
N PHE A 72 -0.89 9.04 6.96
CA PHE A 72 0.22 8.11 7.03
C PHE A 72 0.21 7.22 5.79
N SER A 73 1.39 6.79 5.32
CA SER A 73 1.54 6.01 4.09
C SER A 73 2.52 4.86 4.26
N ARG A 74 2.23 3.74 3.58
CA ARG A 74 3.14 2.60 3.48
C ARG A 74 2.82 1.75 2.25
N ALA A 75 3.87 1.36 1.55
CA ALA A 75 3.81 0.34 0.51
C ALA A 75 4.17 -1.04 1.08
N TYR A 76 3.52 -2.07 0.58
CA TYR A 76 3.76 -3.47 0.91
C TYR A 76 3.95 -4.26 -0.38
N TRP A 77 4.83 -5.24 -0.37
CA TRP A 77 4.80 -6.31 -1.35
C TRP A 77 3.78 -7.35 -0.89
N ALA A 78 2.69 -7.47 -1.64
CA ALA A 78 1.67 -8.48 -1.39
C ALA A 78 2.20 -9.87 -1.74
N SER A 79 2.06 -10.82 -0.80
CA SER A 79 2.45 -12.21 -1.00
C SER A 79 1.38 -13.15 -0.44
N GLU A 80 1.42 -14.42 -0.83
CA GLU A 80 0.43 -15.42 -0.40
C GLU A 80 0.45 -15.68 1.11
N ILE A 81 1.58 -15.42 1.78
CA ILE A 81 1.76 -15.73 3.20
C ILE A 81 1.55 -14.48 4.06
N VAL A 82 2.25 -13.39 3.73
CA VAL A 82 2.20 -12.13 4.49
C VAL A 82 2.63 -10.95 3.61
N ASP A 83 1.94 -9.82 3.77
CA ASP A 83 2.34 -8.56 3.16
C ASP A 83 3.66 -8.06 3.78
N LEU A 84 4.71 -7.94 2.97
CA LEU A 84 6.02 -7.50 3.43
C LEU A 84 6.16 -5.99 3.23
N PRO A 85 6.36 -5.19 4.29
CA PRO A 85 6.44 -3.74 4.15
C PRO A 85 7.70 -3.33 3.39
N PHE A 86 7.56 -2.33 2.52
CA PHE A 86 8.69 -1.68 1.89
C PHE A 86 9.36 -0.75 2.92
N LEU A 87 10.54 -1.16 3.40
CA LEU A 87 11.28 -0.44 4.43
C LEU A 87 12.00 0.78 3.83
N GLY A 88 12.15 1.83 4.63
CA GLY A 88 12.88 3.05 4.25
C GLY A 88 12.00 4.21 3.73
N MET A 89 10.67 4.04 3.73
CA MET A 89 9.73 5.14 3.50
C MET A 89 9.33 5.81 4.83
N PRO A 90 9.28 7.15 4.90
CA PRO A 90 8.67 7.82 6.05
C PRO A 90 7.20 7.43 6.15
N ILE A 91 6.74 7.17 7.37
CA ILE A 91 5.33 6.81 7.63
C ILE A 91 4.46 8.06 7.50
N ASP A 92 4.93 9.21 7.97
CA ASP A 92 4.24 10.49 7.79
C ASP A 92 4.13 10.82 6.29
N ALA A 93 2.90 10.93 5.80
CA ALA A 93 2.60 11.20 4.41
C ALA A 93 2.42 12.69 4.12
N CYS A 94 2.25 13.54 5.13
CA CYS A 94 1.97 14.96 4.96
C CYS A 94 3.08 15.74 4.22
N PRO A 95 4.37 15.34 4.25
CA PRO A 95 5.37 15.93 3.37
C PRO A 95 5.17 15.60 1.87
N SER A 96 4.38 14.56 1.57
CA SER A 96 4.16 14.01 0.22
C SER A 96 2.75 14.26 -0.33
N THR A 97 1.85 14.85 0.45
CA THR A 97 0.47 15.20 0.05
C THR A 97 -0.09 16.32 0.93
N THR A 98 -1.16 16.97 0.49
CA THR A 98 -1.89 17.93 1.31
C THR A 98 -2.48 17.29 2.57
N CYS A 99 -2.19 17.90 3.73
CA CYS A 99 -2.79 17.60 5.02
C CYS A 99 -3.41 18.87 5.65
N PRO A 100 -4.51 18.73 6.42
CA PRO A 100 -5.27 17.50 6.60
C PRO A 100 -5.95 17.06 5.28
N ALA A 101 -6.26 15.77 5.18
CA ALA A 101 -7.08 15.24 4.10
C ALA A 101 -8.40 16.01 4.01
N SER A 102 -8.86 16.30 2.80
CA SER A 102 -10.05 17.11 2.55
C SER A 102 -11.15 16.25 1.92
N PRO A 103 -12.19 15.87 2.68
CA PRO A 103 -13.26 15.01 2.17
C PRO A 103 -13.87 15.53 0.87
N GLY A 104 -14.04 14.66 -0.12
CA GLY A 104 -14.61 14.98 -1.43
C GLY A 104 -13.70 15.78 -2.36
N GLN A 105 -12.53 16.22 -1.90
CA GLN A 105 -11.58 16.98 -2.73
C GLN A 105 -10.53 16.06 -3.35
N LYS A 106 -10.25 16.23 -4.65
CA LYS A 106 -9.14 15.54 -5.31
C LYS A 106 -7.80 16.10 -4.82
N GLN A 107 -6.92 15.22 -4.37
CA GLN A 107 -5.58 15.51 -3.86
C GLN A 107 -4.56 14.60 -4.57
N THR A 108 -3.28 14.98 -4.53
CA THR A 108 -2.19 14.20 -5.14
C THR A 108 -1.15 13.86 -4.09
N TYR A 109 -0.82 12.58 -4.00
CA TYR A 109 0.31 12.07 -3.25
C TYR A 109 1.50 11.85 -4.20
N SER A 110 2.72 12.21 -3.78
CA SER A 110 3.94 11.99 -4.56
C SER A 110 5.15 11.76 -3.65
N VAL A 111 5.88 10.68 -3.89
CA VAL A 111 7.08 10.32 -3.12
C VAL A 111 8.20 9.84 -4.05
N VAL A 112 9.45 10.12 -3.67
CA VAL A 112 10.65 9.56 -4.30
C VAL A 112 11.17 8.42 -3.42
N LEU A 113 11.41 7.26 -4.03
CA LEU A 113 11.81 6.03 -3.37
C LEU A 113 13.21 5.59 -3.84
N PRO A 114 14.18 5.48 -2.92
CA PRO A 114 15.45 4.83 -3.24
C PRO A 114 15.25 3.31 -3.32
N ILE A 115 15.33 2.75 -4.53
CA ILE A 115 15.11 1.32 -4.74
C ILE A 115 16.36 0.55 -4.33
N SER A 116 16.33 -0.15 -3.19
CA SER A 116 17.52 -0.87 -2.69
C SER A 116 18.01 -1.97 -3.64
N LYS A 117 19.34 -2.04 -3.83
CA LYS A 117 20.02 -3.15 -4.57
C LYS A 117 19.78 -4.52 -3.95
N LYS A 118 19.42 -4.57 -2.67
CA LYS A 118 19.15 -5.83 -1.92
C LYS A 118 17.83 -6.49 -2.33
N PHE A 119 16.91 -5.77 -2.97
CA PHE A 119 15.66 -6.38 -3.41
C PHE A 119 15.87 -7.39 -4.55
N PRO A 120 15.20 -8.55 -4.51
CA PRO A 120 15.20 -9.50 -5.63
C PRO A 120 14.76 -8.87 -6.95
N THR A 121 15.35 -9.35 -8.05
CA THR A 121 14.91 -8.98 -9.41
C THR A 121 13.69 -9.83 -9.77
N ARG A 122 12.50 -9.23 -9.78
CA ARG A 122 11.24 -9.88 -10.21
C ARG A 122 10.10 -8.85 -10.29
N THR A 123 8.90 -9.33 -10.61
CA THR A 123 7.65 -8.56 -10.47
C THR A 123 7.20 -8.53 -9.02
N TYR A 124 6.67 -7.39 -8.61
CA TYR A 124 6.09 -7.13 -7.29
C TYR A 124 4.67 -6.62 -7.46
N ASP A 125 3.73 -7.28 -6.81
CA ASP A 125 2.40 -6.74 -6.55
C ASP A 125 2.51 -5.79 -5.37
N LEU A 126 2.51 -4.49 -5.63
CA LEU A 126 2.56 -3.48 -4.60
C LEU A 126 1.15 -3.17 -4.11
N LYS A 127 0.93 -3.34 -2.81
CA LYS A 127 -0.23 -2.82 -2.09
C LYS A 127 0.15 -1.51 -1.42
N TRP A 128 -0.54 -0.45 -1.78
CA TRP A 128 -0.31 0.88 -1.22
C TRP A 128 -1.43 1.24 -0.27
N ARG A 129 -1.07 1.66 0.95
CA ARG A 129 -2.00 2.18 1.95
C ARG A 129 -1.70 3.64 2.26
N LEU A 130 -2.74 4.46 2.33
CA LEU A 130 -2.71 5.84 2.81
C LEU A 130 -3.89 6.01 3.77
N TRP A 131 -3.64 6.26 5.05
CA TRP A 131 -4.68 6.23 6.09
C TRP A 131 -4.56 7.39 7.08
N ASN A 132 -5.63 7.68 7.80
CA ASN A 132 -5.64 8.64 8.92
C ASN A 132 -5.55 7.94 10.29
N GLU A 133 -5.56 8.71 11.37
CA GLU A 133 -5.50 8.21 12.75
C GLU A 133 -6.69 7.29 13.13
N GLN A 134 -7.81 7.40 12.42
CA GLN A 134 -9.03 6.62 12.61
C GLN A 134 -9.07 5.37 11.70
N GLU A 135 -7.95 5.05 11.03
CA GLU A 135 -7.81 3.93 10.10
C GLU A 135 -8.75 3.98 8.87
N GLN A 136 -9.29 5.16 8.57
CA GLN A 136 -9.98 5.41 7.29
C GLN A 136 -8.90 5.53 6.21
N GLU A 137 -9.04 4.81 5.10
CA GLU A 137 -7.92 4.65 4.18
C GLU A 137 -8.28 4.69 2.70
N CYS A 138 -7.25 4.99 1.92
CA CYS A 138 -7.07 4.53 0.56
C CYS A 138 -6.24 3.24 0.57
N CYS A 139 -6.69 2.22 -0.16
CA CYS A 139 -5.92 1.01 -0.40
C CYS A 139 -6.06 0.58 -1.86
N PHE A 140 -4.95 0.39 -2.56
CA PHE A 140 -4.96 -0.07 -3.95
C PHE A 140 -3.71 -0.88 -4.28
N MET A 141 -3.75 -1.59 -5.41
CA MET A 141 -2.65 -2.42 -5.87
C MET A 141 -2.23 -2.09 -7.30
N PHE A 142 -0.94 -2.19 -7.58
CA PHE A 142 -0.38 -2.12 -8.93
C PHE A 142 0.94 -2.91 -9.01
N GLN A 143 1.37 -3.23 -10.21
CA GLN A 143 2.58 -4.01 -10.44
C GLN A 143 3.77 -3.13 -10.84
N ILE A 144 4.94 -3.49 -10.30
CA ILE A 144 6.23 -3.03 -10.81
C ILE A 144 7.16 -4.22 -11.04
N LYS A 145 8.18 -4.04 -11.88
CA LYS A 145 9.24 -5.01 -12.07
C LYS A 145 10.57 -4.42 -11.64
N LEU A 146 11.25 -5.06 -10.70
CA LEU A 146 12.61 -4.67 -10.34
C LEU A 146 13.61 -5.36 -11.26
N VAL A 147 14.47 -4.57 -11.90
CA VAL A 147 15.52 -5.01 -12.82
C VAL A 147 16.91 -4.66 -12.28
N LYS A 148 17.95 -5.28 -12.85
CA LYS A 148 19.34 -5.01 -12.47
C LYS A 148 19.76 -3.58 -12.85
#